data_AF-A0A097QWL4-F1
#
_entry.id   AF-A0A097QWL4-F1
#
_cell.length_a   1.000
_cell.length_b   1.000
_cell.length_c   1.000
_cell.angle_alpha   90.00
_cell.angle_beta   90.00
_cell.angle_gamma   90.00
#
_symmetry.space_group_name_H-M   'P 1'
#
loop_
_entity.id
_entity.type
_entity.pdbx_description
1 polymer ?
#
loop_
_entity_poly.entity_id
_entity_poly.type
_entity_poly.pdbx_seq_one_letter_code
_entity_poly.pdbx_strand_id
1 'polypeptide(L)'
;MVAVFDKPWEEVLKRLKEEFEYTDEKRYEGDEGNKEWFKFYDTRGFRLVEVGDIDYGMKTTREWGGRLIALASVEMYSRGSITLIQIEVWTSGFDFVQSSELMKFLKKLARTGAVLICGYVYGHEKLRDVFGDYNQFLLYERLAEIVRRKRLEVLPSDLTVIREDILGLEDGLYELVGEPGLYVFVRDLGVEGYKVLLTVGEGLLDDDLYREVLEYGDWFSSKITSLVFKPIGRKVENEPLLKRAEEFFQAQVGEYGR
;
A
#
# COMPACT_ATOMS: atom_id res chain seq x y z
N MET A 1 5.03 3.33 1.89
CA MET A 1 4.23 2.10 1.76
C MET A 1 4.85 0.93 2.56
N VAL A 2 4.05 -0.06 2.97
CA VAL A 2 4.54 -1.33 3.57
C VAL A 2 3.96 -2.55 2.86
N ALA A 3 4.80 -3.57 2.67
CA ALA A 3 4.41 -4.91 2.21
C ALA A 3 4.69 -5.95 3.30
N VAL A 4 3.76 -6.87 3.51
CA VAL A 4 3.82 -7.96 4.50
C VAL A 4 3.95 -9.28 3.77
N PHE A 5 4.77 -10.17 4.32
CA PHE A 5 5.01 -11.52 3.80
C PHE A 5 4.83 -12.53 4.94
N ASP A 6 4.20 -13.66 4.63
CA ASP A 6 4.08 -14.82 5.53
C ASP A 6 5.27 -15.78 5.40
N LYS A 7 6.47 -15.22 5.17
CA LYS A 7 7.71 -15.92 4.85
C LYS A 7 8.92 -15.37 5.63
N PRO A 8 9.96 -16.19 5.86
CA PRO A 8 11.25 -15.72 6.39
C PRO A 8 11.91 -14.69 5.46
N TRP A 9 12.71 -13.80 6.05
CA TRP A 9 13.25 -12.63 5.35
C TRP A 9 14.24 -13.02 4.24
N GLU A 10 14.95 -14.13 4.39
CA GLU A 10 15.89 -14.64 3.38
C GLU A 10 15.16 -15.08 2.09
N GLU A 11 13.99 -15.73 2.22
CA GLU A 11 13.16 -16.12 1.07
C GLU A 11 12.61 -14.88 0.37
N VAL A 12 12.15 -13.90 1.16
CA VAL A 12 11.61 -12.63 0.65
C VAL A 12 12.69 -11.83 -0.08
N LEU A 13 13.87 -11.66 0.53
CA LEU A 13 15.00 -10.95 -0.07
C LEU A 13 15.42 -11.59 -1.40
N LYS A 14 15.48 -12.92 -1.46
CA LYS A 14 15.79 -13.62 -2.70
C LYS A 14 14.80 -13.26 -3.82
N ARG A 15 13.49 -13.33 -3.54
CA ARG A 15 12.45 -12.99 -4.53
C ARG A 15 12.48 -11.52 -4.93
N LEU A 16 12.75 -10.63 -3.99
CA LEU A 16 12.94 -9.21 -4.29
C LEU A 16 14.11 -8.99 -5.25
N LYS A 17 15.25 -9.65 -5.04
CA LYS A 17 16.42 -9.56 -5.93
C LYS A 17 16.16 -10.15 -7.32
N GLU A 18 15.30 -11.15 -7.42
CA GLU A 18 14.91 -11.75 -8.70
C GLU A 18 13.95 -10.87 -9.49
N GLU A 19 12.99 -10.24 -8.80
CA GLU A 19 11.96 -9.42 -9.45
C GLU A 19 12.44 -7.99 -9.65
N PHE A 20 13.06 -7.37 -8.65
CA PHE A 20 13.54 -5.99 -8.68
C PHE A 20 15.05 -5.95 -8.86
N GLU A 21 15.56 -4.89 -9.50
CA GLU A 21 16.98 -4.56 -9.48
C GLU A 21 17.35 -4.02 -8.09
N TYR A 22 17.40 -4.94 -7.11
CA TYR A 22 17.67 -4.63 -5.72
C TYR A 22 19.17 -4.39 -5.53
N THR A 23 19.53 -3.19 -5.08
CA THR A 23 20.90 -2.81 -4.78
C THR A 23 21.12 -2.79 -3.27
N ASP A 24 22.12 -3.55 -2.82
CA ASP A 24 22.54 -3.60 -1.41
C ASP A 24 23.35 -2.34 -1.02
N GLU A 25 23.25 -1.23 -1.77
CA GLU A 25 24.06 -0.02 -1.53
C GLU A 25 23.65 0.64 -0.21
N LYS A 26 24.55 0.58 0.77
CA LYS A 26 24.38 1.19 2.08
C LYS A 26 24.21 2.70 1.97
N ARG A 27 22.97 3.17 1.93
CA ARG A 27 22.65 4.60 1.99
C ARG A 27 22.63 5.16 3.40
N TYR A 28 23.64 4.81 4.20
CA TYR A 28 24.03 5.59 5.36
C TYR A 28 25.55 5.48 5.54
N GLU A 29 26.30 6.38 4.90
CA GLU A 29 27.64 6.71 5.39
C GLU A 29 27.49 7.13 6.88
N GLY A 30 27.95 6.28 7.82
CA GLY A 30 27.79 6.47 9.27
C GLY A 30 27.05 5.35 10.04
N ASP A 31 26.80 4.21 9.39
CA ASP A 31 25.91 3.06 9.71
C ASP A 31 25.99 2.34 11.09
N GLU A 32 26.70 2.84 12.09
CA GLU A 32 26.47 2.45 13.50
C GLU A 32 25.47 3.40 14.18
N GLY A 33 25.46 4.69 13.80
CA GLY A 33 24.58 5.74 14.33
C GLY A 33 23.10 5.55 13.94
N ASN A 34 22.83 5.08 12.72
CA ASN A 34 21.46 4.89 12.22
C ASN A 34 20.82 3.55 12.63
N LYS A 35 21.55 2.64 13.26
CA LYS A 35 20.89 1.57 14.03
C LYS A 35 20.56 2.00 15.45
N GLU A 36 21.08 3.14 15.91
CA GLU A 36 20.80 3.63 17.25
C GLU A 36 19.39 4.13 17.41
N TRP A 37 18.77 4.74 16.38
CA TRP A 37 17.35 5.10 16.48
C TRP A 37 16.52 3.86 16.85
N PHE A 38 16.77 2.71 16.22
CA PHE A 38 16.10 1.46 16.52
C PHE A 38 16.28 0.99 17.99
N LYS A 39 17.42 1.31 18.62
CA LYS A 39 17.69 0.96 20.03
C LYS A 39 16.78 1.70 21.02
N PHE A 40 16.23 2.85 20.63
CA PHE A 40 15.43 3.70 21.51
C PHE A 40 13.91 3.60 21.28
N TYR A 41 13.47 2.79 20.31
CA TYR A 41 12.04 2.61 19.99
C TYR A 41 11.52 1.29 20.54
N ASP A 42 10.26 1.27 20.96
CA ASP A 42 9.53 0.01 21.15
C ASP A 42 9.23 -0.59 19.78
N THR A 43 10.06 -1.54 19.37
CA THR A 43 9.97 -2.19 18.06
C THR A 43 8.87 -3.24 17.97
N ARG A 44 8.10 -3.46 19.05
CA ARG A 44 7.09 -4.53 19.13
C ARG A 44 7.65 -5.90 18.74
N GLY A 45 8.93 -6.14 19.02
CA GLY A 45 9.64 -7.38 18.72
C GLY A 45 10.02 -7.59 17.24
N PHE A 46 9.82 -6.59 16.37
CA PHE A 46 10.41 -6.58 15.04
C PHE A 46 11.91 -6.30 15.14
N ARG A 47 12.68 -6.88 14.21
CA ARG A 47 14.13 -6.67 14.07
C ARG A 47 14.40 -6.17 12.66
N LEU A 48 15.16 -5.09 12.53
CA LEU A 48 15.70 -4.67 11.23
C LEU A 48 16.73 -5.72 10.78
N VAL A 49 16.52 -6.33 9.63
CA VAL A 49 17.36 -7.42 9.10
C VAL A 49 18.12 -7.04 7.84
N GLU A 50 17.59 -6.12 7.02
CA GLU A 50 18.22 -5.67 5.79
C GLU A 50 17.82 -4.23 5.45
N VAL A 51 18.73 -3.49 4.80
CA VAL A 51 18.47 -2.15 4.24
C VAL A 51 19.11 -2.07 2.86
N GLY A 52 18.39 -1.53 1.88
CA GLY A 52 18.91 -1.32 0.54
C GLY A 52 17.99 -0.43 -0.27
N ASP A 53 18.16 -0.45 -1.59
CA ASP A 53 17.30 0.26 -2.52
C ASP A 53 16.77 -0.72 -3.58
N ILE A 54 15.56 -0.47 -4.10
CA ILE A 54 15.09 -1.12 -5.32
C ILE A 54 15.16 -0.12 -6.47
N ASP A 55 15.79 -0.52 -7.58
CA ASP A 55 15.69 0.21 -8.83
C ASP A 55 14.42 -0.25 -9.58
N TYR A 56 13.40 0.61 -9.59
CA TYR A 56 12.16 0.37 -10.30
C TYR A 56 11.56 1.66 -10.83
N GLY A 57 11.72 1.88 -12.12
CA GLY A 57 11.25 3.07 -12.79
C GLY A 57 9.73 3.25 -12.85
N MET A 58 9.20 4.24 -12.12
CA MET A 58 7.79 4.66 -12.23
C MET A 58 7.68 6.07 -12.84
N LYS A 59 6.77 6.23 -13.82
CA LYS A 59 6.44 7.53 -14.40
C LYS A 59 5.58 8.34 -13.44
N THR A 60 5.74 9.65 -13.49
CA THR A 60 5.00 10.61 -12.67
C THR A 60 4.09 11.49 -13.54
N THR A 61 3.03 12.05 -12.94
CA THR A 61 2.12 13.03 -13.57
C THR A 61 2.73 14.43 -13.66
N ARG A 62 3.72 14.73 -12.80
CA ARG A 62 4.44 16.00 -12.79
C ARG A 62 5.86 15.81 -13.31
N GLU A 63 6.28 16.70 -14.20
CA GLU A 63 7.69 16.81 -14.63
C GLU A 63 8.54 17.38 -13.49
N TRP A 64 8.85 16.57 -12.48
CA TRP A 64 9.95 16.87 -11.56
C TRP A 64 11.28 16.58 -12.27
N GLY A 65 11.63 17.44 -13.23
CA GLY A 65 12.91 17.38 -13.94
C GLY A 65 13.19 16.05 -14.66
N GLY A 66 12.13 15.38 -15.17
CA GLY A 66 12.26 14.13 -15.94
C GLY A 66 12.68 12.90 -15.13
N ARG A 67 12.59 12.93 -13.79
CA ARG A 67 13.00 11.79 -12.96
C ARG A 67 11.81 10.87 -12.68
N LEU A 68 11.81 9.76 -13.41
CA LEU A 68 11.48 8.43 -12.92
C LEU A 68 11.71 8.37 -11.39
N ILE A 69 10.75 7.86 -10.61
CA ILE A 69 11.16 7.27 -9.32
C ILE A 69 11.97 6.06 -9.75
N ALA A 70 13.29 6.22 -9.79
CA ALA A 70 14.19 5.15 -10.19
C ALA A 70 14.55 4.32 -8.96
N LEU A 71 14.84 4.96 -7.83
CA LEU A 71 15.27 4.27 -6.62
C LEU A 71 14.26 4.49 -5.50
N ALA A 72 13.86 3.41 -4.85
CA ALA A 72 13.06 3.46 -3.64
C ALA A 72 13.82 2.77 -2.49
N SER A 73 14.09 3.50 -1.41
CA SER A 73 14.74 2.96 -0.23
C SER A 73 13.84 1.96 0.49
N VAL A 74 14.47 0.84 0.89
CA VAL A 74 13.82 -0.33 1.46
C VAL A 74 14.45 -0.67 2.81
N GLU A 75 13.59 -0.83 3.82
CA GLU A 75 13.97 -1.41 5.11
C GLU A 75 13.18 -2.68 5.35
N MET A 76 13.88 -3.78 5.64
CA MET A 76 13.27 -5.08 5.88
C MET A 76 13.28 -5.42 7.36
N TYR A 77 12.12 -5.76 7.89
CA TYR A 77 11.92 -6.12 9.28
C TYR A 77 11.41 -7.56 9.40
N SER A 78 11.88 -8.29 10.41
CA SER A 78 11.44 -9.65 10.68
C SER A 78 10.91 -9.82 12.11
N ARG A 79 9.83 -10.60 12.27
CA ARG A 79 9.30 -11.06 13.56
C ARG A 79 8.73 -12.48 13.41
N GLY A 80 9.56 -13.47 13.70
CA GLY A 80 9.21 -14.89 13.53
C GLY A 80 9.12 -15.25 12.04
N SER A 81 8.02 -15.84 11.60
CA SER A 81 7.78 -16.16 10.19
C SER A 81 7.17 -15.01 9.37
N ILE A 82 7.03 -13.83 9.96
CA ILE A 82 6.53 -12.64 9.27
C ILE A 82 7.71 -11.75 8.89
N THR A 83 7.72 -11.32 7.63
CA THR A 83 8.63 -10.29 7.13
C THR A 83 7.81 -9.09 6.66
N LEU A 84 8.30 -7.90 6.98
CA LEU A 84 7.75 -6.63 6.54
C LEU A 84 8.81 -5.90 5.73
N ILE A 85 8.37 -5.26 4.66
CA ILE A 85 9.19 -4.36 3.86
C ILE A 85 8.57 -2.99 3.92
N GLN A 86 9.32 -2.02 4.40
CA GLN A 86 9.00 -0.61 4.33
C GLN A 86 9.64 -0.02 3.08
N ILE A 87 8.87 0.71 2.28
CA ILE A 87 9.34 1.33 1.02
C ILE A 87 8.97 2.81 1.04
N GLU A 88 9.98 3.69 0.97
CA GLU A 88 9.84 5.16 0.79
C GLU A 88 8.73 5.82 1.64
N VAL A 89 8.68 5.50 2.94
CA VAL A 89 7.62 6.01 3.83
C VAL A 89 7.86 7.44 4.32
N TRP A 90 9.06 8.00 4.16
CA TRP A 90 9.45 9.26 4.83
C TRP A 90 9.13 10.53 4.05
N THR A 91 9.07 10.46 2.72
CA THR A 91 9.12 11.65 1.84
C THR A 91 7.98 11.71 0.84
N SER A 92 6.93 10.91 1.06
CA SER A 92 5.77 10.76 0.18
C SER A 92 6.11 10.56 -1.30
N GLY A 93 7.26 9.92 -1.58
CA GLY A 93 7.80 9.78 -2.94
C GLY A 93 6.79 9.26 -3.97
N PHE A 94 5.78 8.51 -3.54
CA PHE A 94 4.70 8.03 -4.39
C PHE A 94 3.69 9.08 -4.85
N ASP A 95 3.48 10.22 -4.18
CA ASP A 95 2.33 11.13 -4.35
C ASP A 95 2.03 11.53 -5.81
N PHE A 96 3.04 11.57 -6.68
CA PHE A 96 2.91 11.98 -8.08
C PHE A 96 3.08 10.85 -9.07
N VAL A 97 3.20 9.59 -8.62
CA VAL A 97 3.30 8.43 -9.50
C VAL A 97 2.00 8.27 -10.27
N GLN A 98 2.09 7.97 -11.56
CA GLN A 98 0.89 7.61 -12.33
C GLN A 98 0.24 6.36 -11.72
N SER A 99 -1.07 6.40 -11.47
CA SER A 99 -1.86 5.29 -10.93
C SER A 99 -1.59 3.97 -11.66
N SER A 100 -1.47 4.00 -12.99
CA SER A 100 -1.12 2.83 -13.81
C SER A 100 0.28 2.26 -13.53
N GLU A 101 1.28 3.11 -13.29
CA GLU A 101 2.64 2.68 -12.94
C GLU A 101 2.71 2.16 -11.50
N LEU A 102 1.99 2.80 -10.56
CA LEU A 102 1.83 2.30 -9.20
C LEU A 102 1.19 0.91 -9.21
N MET A 103 0.15 0.69 -10.02
CA MET A 103 -0.48 -0.63 -10.11
C MET A 103 0.46 -1.69 -10.69
N LYS A 104 1.33 -1.36 -11.66
CA LYS A 104 2.37 -2.29 -12.14
C LYS A 104 3.34 -2.67 -11.02
N PHE A 105 3.76 -1.68 -10.23
CA PHE A 105 4.62 -1.88 -9.08
C PHE A 105 3.97 -2.78 -8.02
N LEU A 106 2.71 -2.51 -7.66
CA LEU A 106 1.94 -3.32 -6.70
C LEU A 106 1.73 -4.76 -7.20
N LYS A 107 1.42 -4.94 -8.49
CA LYS A 107 1.33 -6.28 -9.13
C LYS A 107 2.64 -7.04 -9.00
N LYS A 108 3.77 -6.36 -9.20
CA LYS A 108 5.10 -6.96 -9.09
C LYS A 108 5.43 -7.35 -7.65
N LEU A 109 5.11 -6.51 -6.67
CA LEU A 109 5.22 -6.87 -5.25
C LEU A 109 4.31 -8.04 -4.85
N ALA A 110 3.09 -8.12 -5.36
CA ALA A 110 2.22 -9.28 -5.13
C ALA A 110 2.86 -10.58 -5.67
N ARG A 111 3.52 -10.52 -6.83
CA ARG A 111 4.25 -11.67 -7.42
C ARG A 111 5.48 -12.09 -6.61
N THR A 112 6.13 -11.17 -5.90
CA THR A 112 7.20 -11.54 -4.95
C THR A 112 6.66 -12.30 -3.72
N GLY A 113 5.34 -12.40 -3.57
CA GLY A 113 4.67 -13.12 -2.49
C GLY A 113 4.23 -12.23 -1.34
N ALA A 114 4.16 -10.90 -1.54
CA ALA A 114 3.57 -10.00 -0.56
C ALA A 114 2.10 -10.35 -0.39
N VAL A 115 1.68 -10.70 0.83
CA VAL A 115 0.30 -11.14 1.13
C VAL A 115 -0.62 -9.99 1.47
N LEU A 116 -0.06 -8.87 1.89
CA LEU A 116 -0.75 -7.62 2.17
C LEU A 116 0.19 -6.47 1.86
N ILE A 117 -0.29 -5.46 1.14
CA ILE A 117 0.44 -4.23 0.84
C ILE A 117 -0.48 -3.08 1.19
N CYS A 118 0.00 -2.15 2.03
CA CYS A 118 -0.78 -1.01 2.46
C CYS A 118 0.02 0.29 2.39
N GLY A 119 -0.70 1.37 2.19
CA GLY A 119 -0.19 2.72 2.11
C GLY A 119 -0.01 3.39 3.46
N TYR A 120 1.05 4.19 3.61
CA TYR A 120 1.19 5.22 4.64
C TYR A 120 2.46 6.05 4.39
N VAL A 121 2.48 7.25 4.98
CA VAL A 121 3.67 8.11 5.11
C VAL A 121 3.98 8.31 6.60
N TYR A 122 5.22 8.02 6.97
CA TYR A 122 5.75 8.22 8.32
C TYR A 122 5.81 9.71 8.68
N GLY A 123 5.55 10.05 9.94
CA GLY A 123 5.55 11.43 10.42
C GLY A 123 4.28 12.22 10.07
N HIS A 124 3.36 11.64 9.31
CA HIS A 124 2.03 12.22 9.09
C HIS A 124 1.17 12.10 10.36
N GLU A 125 0.33 13.11 10.64
CA GLU A 125 -0.53 13.20 11.83
C GLU A 125 -1.43 11.96 12.02
N LYS A 126 -1.76 11.28 10.92
CA LYS A 126 -2.67 10.12 10.87
C LYS A 126 -2.23 8.91 11.70
N LEU A 127 -0.93 8.65 11.89
CA LEU A 127 -0.49 7.56 12.79
C LEU A 127 -0.93 7.83 14.23
N ARG A 128 -0.77 9.08 14.67
CA ARG A 128 -1.20 9.52 15.99
C ARG A 128 -2.72 9.52 16.11
N ASP A 129 -3.45 9.91 15.08
CA ASP A 129 -4.91 9.90 15.12
C ASP A 129 -5.48 8.48 15.29
N VAL A 130 -4.85 7.50 14.64
CA VAL A 130 -5.27 6.09 14.70
C VAL A 130 -4.79 5.39 15.97
N PHE A 131 -3.54 5.61 16.37
CA PHE A 131 -2.89 4.82 17.43
C PHE A 131 -2.61 5.59 18.72
N GLY A 132 -2.82 6.91 18.74
CA GLY A 132 -2.44 7.79 19.84
C GLY A 132 -0.94 8.06 19.96
N ASP A 133 -0.13 7.52 19.06
CA ASP A 133 1.34 7.54 19.08
C ASP A 133 1.87 7.56 17.63
N TYR A 134 3.07 8.12 17.43
CA TYR A 134 3.78 8.13 16.15
C TYR A 134 4.59 6.84 15.91
N ASN A 135 4.60 5.91 16.86
CA ASN A 135 5.31 4.65 16.74
C ASN A 135 4.75 3.78 15.59
N GLN A 136 5.46 3.75 14.46
CA GLN A 136 5.12 2.93 13.29
C GLN A 136 5.02 1.43 13.57
N PHE A 137 5.68 0.91 14.60
CA PHE A 137 5.61 -0.52 14.93
C PHE A 137 4.22 -0.95 15.43
N LEU A 138 3.37 0.00 15.83
CA LEU A 138 1.95 -0.25 16.10
C LEU A 138 1.20 -0.66 14.83
N LEU A 139 1.46 0.02 13.71
CA LEU A 139 0.96 -0.38 12.39
C LEU A 139 1.48 -1.78 12.05
N TYR A 140 2.78 -2.03 12.21
CA TYR A 140 3.41 -3.30 11.83
C TYR A 140 2.84 -4.49 12.59
N GLU A 141 2.59 -4.30 13.89
CA GLU A 141 1.92 -5.30 14.70
C GLU A 141 0.50 -5.61 14.22
N ARG A 142 -0.30 -4.59 13.87
CA ARG A 142 -1.64 -4.79 13.31
C ARG A 142 -1.63 -5.52 11.97
N LEU A 143 -0.72 -5.16 11.07
CA LEU A 143 -0.60 -5.82 9.78
C LEU A 143 -0.18 -7.29 9.93
N ALA A 144 0.78 -7.57 10.82
CA ALA A 144 1.18 -8.94 11.13
C ALA A 144 0.05 -9.75 11.78
N GLU A 145 -0.78 -9.12 12.61
CA GLU A 145 -1.96 -9.74 13.22
C GLU A 145 -3.01 -10.13 12.17
N ILE A 146 -3.30 -9.27 11.19
CA ILE A 146 -4.20 -9.56 10.07
C ILE A 146 -3.74 -10.82 9.32
N VAL A 147 -2.45 -10.88 8.98
CA VAL A 147 -1.88 -12.02 8.24
C VAL A 147 -1.92 -13.30 9.08
N ARG A 148 -1.56 -13.24 10.37
CA ARG A 148 -1.62 -14.41 11.26
C ARG A 148 -3.03 -14.95 11.45
N ARG A 149 -4.02 -14.06 11.55
CA ARG A 149 -5.44 -14.43 11.69
C ARG A 149 -6.07 -14.84 10.36
N LYS A 150 -5.39 -14.60 9.23
CA LYS A 150 -5.91 -14.75 7.87
C LYS A 150 -7.27 -14.07 7.69
N ARG A 151 -7.39 -12.86 8.21
CA ARG A 151 -8.66 -12.12 8.18
C ARG A 151 -8.44 -10.62 8.19
N LEU A 152 -8.91 -9.94 7.15
CA LEU A 152 -8.99 -8.48 7.10
C LEU A 152 -10.40 -8.01 7.52
N GLU A 153 -10.51 -7.39 8.69
CA GLU A 153 -11.76 -6.76 9.17
C GLU A 153 -11.70 -5.23 9.13
N VAL A 154 -10.49 -4.68 9.27
CA VAL A 154 -10.22 -3.25 9.32
C VAL A 154 -9.28 -2.91 8.17
N LEU A 155 -9.71 -1.99 7.31
CA LEU A 155 -8.93 -1.51 6.18
C LEU A 155 -7.79 -0.61 6.68
N PRO A 156 -6.51 -0.97 6.45
CA PRO A 156 -5.38 -0.19 6.99
C PRO A 156 -5.19 1.14 6.25
N SER A 157 -5.40 1.17 4.93
CA SER A 157 -5.12 2.33 4.08
C SER A 157 -6.11 2.50 2.94
N ASP A 158 -6.14 3.70 2.39
CA ASP A 158 -7.05 4.09 1.31
C ASP A 158 -6.84 3.27 0.04
N LEU A 159 -5.62 2.78 -0.20
CA LEU A 159 -5.31 1.75 -1.20
C LEU A 159 -4.62 0.58 -0.50
N THR A 160 -5.20 -0.62 -0.59
CA THR A 160 -4.66 -1.85 0.00
C THR A 160 -4.68 -2.96 -1.04
N VAL A 161 -3.59 -3.70 -1.20
CA VAL A 161 -3.56 -4.96 -1.95
C VAL A 161 -3.48 -6.12 -0.97
N ILE A 162 -4.23 -7.18 -1.22
CA ILE A 162 -4.30 -8.31 -0.29
C ILE A 162 -4.60 -9.62 -1.02
N ARG A 163 -4.07 -10.72 -0.47
CA ARG A 163 -4.37 -12.07 -0.93
C ARG A 163 -5.82 -12.47 -0.57
N GLU A 164 -6.51 -13.11 -1.50
CA GLU A 164 -7.94 -13.44 -1.39
C GLU A 164 -8.28 -14.31 -0.17
N ASP A 165 -7.39 -15.24 0.21
CA ASP A 165 -7.58 -16.12 1.37
C ASP A 165 -7.55 -15.37 2.72
N ILE A 166 -7.05 -14.13 2.75
CA ILE A 166 -7.05 -13.26 3.92
C ILE A 166 -8.25 -12.31 3.90
N LEU A 167 -8.68 -11.88 2.71
CA LEU A 167 -9.77 -10.92 2.55
C LEU A 167 -11.15 -11.54 2.80
N GLY A 168 -11.46 -12.64 2.10
CA GLY A 168 -12.78 -13.29 2.18
C GLY A 168 -13.94 -12.45 1.65
N LEU A 169 -13.70 -11.47 0.76
CA LEU A 169 -14.71 -10.66 0.09
C LEU A 169 -14.64 -10.85 -1.42
N GLU A 170 -15.80 -10.83 -2.06
CA GLU A 170 -15.93 -10.83 -3.52
C GLU A 170 -15.76 -9.42 -4.09
N ASP A 171 -15.54 -9.33 -5.41
CA ASP A 171 -15.57 -8.07 -6.14
C ASP A 171 -16.90 -7.31 -5.92
N GLY A 172 -16.78 -6.00 -5.78
CA GLY A 172 -17.93 -5.10 -5.60
C GLY A 172 -17.60 -3.90 -4.72
N LEU A 173 -18.65 -3.26 -4.21
CA LEU A 173 -18.56 -2.08 -3.39
C LEU A 173 -19.05 -2.39 -1.98
N TYR A 174 -18.34 -1.93 -0.96
CA TYR A 174 -18.64 -2.18 0.45
C TYR A 174 -18.67 -0.87 1.23
N GLU A 175 -19.50 -0.78 2.27
CA GLU A 175 -19.54 0.39 3.15
C GLU A 175 -18.21 0.54 3.92
N LEU A 176 -17.70 1.76 4.07
CA LEU A 176 -16.65 2.05 5.04
C LEU A 176 -17.31 2.50 6.36
N VAL A 177 -17.23 1.66 7.39
CA VAL A 177 -18.02 1.87 8.62
C VAL A 177 -17.58 3.15 9.33
N GLY A 178 -18.55 4.01 9.61
CA GLY A 178 -18.35 5.28 10.30
C GLY A 178 -18.01 6.46 9.40
N GLU A 179 -17.93 6.26 8.08
CA GLU A 179 -17.66 7.31 7.09
C GLU A 179 -18.80 7.36 6.06
N PRO A 180 -19.92 8.05 6.35
CA PRO A 180 -21.05 8.13 5.43
C PRO A 180 -20.64 8.69 4.06
N GLY A 181 -20.98 7.96 2.99
CA GLY A 181 -20.64 8.35 1.62
C GLY A 181 -19.25 7.88 1.16
N LEU A 182 -18.44 7.27 2.03
CA LEU A 182 -17.24 6.55 1.64
C LEU A 182 -17.49 5.04 1.56
N TYR A 183 -16.83 4.43 0.59
CA TYR A 183 -16.97 3.03 0.23
C TYR A 183 -15.61 2.42 -0.03
N VAL A 184 -15.53 1.10 0.07
CA VAL A 184 -14.37 0.31 -0.34
C VAL A 184 -14.75 -0.43 -1.61
N PHE A 185 -14.14 -0.04 -2.72
CA PHE A 185 -14.22 -0.77 -3.97
C PHE A 185 -13.21 -1.91 -3.94
N VAL A 186 -13.72 -3.13 -4.00
CA VAL A 186 -12.96 -4.38 -4.03
C VAL A 186 -12.95 -4.89 -5.46
N ARG A 187 -11.77 -5.11 -6.01
CA ARG A 187 -11.62 -5.64 -7.36
C ARG A 187 -10.45 -6.58 -7.48
N ASP A 188 -10.53 -7.49 -8.44
CA ASP A 188 -9.39 -8.26 -8.88
C ASP A 188 -8.19 -7.36 -9.22
N LEU A 189 -7.02 -7.73 -8.71
CA LEU A 189 -5.79 -6.99 -9.00
C LEU A 189 -5.30 -7.26 -10.42
N GLY A 190 -5.66 -8.38 -11.06
CA GLY A 190 -5.03 -8.93 -12.27
C GLY A 190 -3.79 -9.78 -11.95
N VAL A 191 -3.67 -10.26 -10.72
CA VAL A 191 -2.69 -11.26 -10.26
C VAL A 191 -3.48 -12.34 -9.53
N GLU A 192 -3.31 -13.60 -9.94
CA GLU A 192 -4.09 -14.72 -9.42
C GLU A 192 -4.09 -14.75 -7.88
N GLY A 193 -5.29 -14.75 -7.30
CA GLY A 193 -5.47 -14.81 -5.84
C GLY A 193 -5.25 -13.48 -5.12
N TYR A 194 -5.24 -12.33 -5.82
CA TYR A 194 -5.07 -11.01 -5.21
C TYR A 194 -6.19 -10.04 -5.56
N LYS A 195 -6.62 -9.28 -4.54
CA LYS A 195 -7.53 -8.15 -4.68
C LYS A 195 -6.83 -6.84 -4.38
N VAL A 196 -7.37 -5.79 -4.99
CA VAL A 196 -7.14 -4.40 -4.61
C VAL A 196 -8.40 -3.84 -3.95
N LEU A 197 -8.20 -3.15 -2.84
CA LEU A 197 -9.21 -2.43 -2.10
C LEU A 197 -8.88 -0.95 -2.20
N LEU A 198 -9.84 -0.17 -2.69
CA LEU A 198 -9.69 1.25 -2.91
C LEU A 198 -10.83 1.99 -2.22
N THR A 199 -10.51 2.95 -1.36
CA THR A 199 -11.50 3.84 -0.78
C THR A 199 -11.93 4.85 -1.83
N VAL A 200 -13.25 4.90 -2.08
CA VAL A 200 -13.90 5.77 -3.06
C VAL A 200 -15.12 6.44 -2.42
N GLY A 201 -15.49 7.64 -2.86
CA GLY A 201 -16.71 8.28 -2.35
C GLY A 201 -16.76 9.78 -2.54
N GLU A 202 -15.65 10.48 -2.34
CA GLU A 202 -15.52 11.89 -2.71
C GLU A 202 -15.67 12.01 -4.23
N GLY A 203 -16.74 12.67 -4.68
CA GLY A 203 -16.97 12.97 -6.09
C GLY A 203 -17.63 11.88 -6.93
N LEU A 204 -17.78 10.63 -6.47
CA LEU A 204 -18.42 9.60 -7.32
C LEU A 204 -19.89 9.89 -7.64
N LEU A 205 -20.62 10.54 -6.74
CA LEU A 205 -22.03 10.89 -6.94
C LEU A 205 -22.24 12.32 -7.46
N ASP A 206 -21.17 13.13 -7.52
CA ASP A 206 -21.20 14.49 -8.03
C ASP A 206 -20.69 14.46 -9.48
N ASP A 207 -21.51 14.88 -10.45
CA ASP A 207 -21.17 14.72 -11.87
C ASP A 207 -19.99 15.57 -12.32
N ASP A 208 -19.78 16.73 -11.70
CA ASP A 208 -18.69 17.63 -12.07
C ASP A 208 -17.38 17.12 -11.46
N LEU A 209 -17.39 16.78 -10.16
CA LEU A 209 -16.22 16.19 -9.49
C LEU A 209 -15.86 14.82 -10.08
N TYR A 210 -16.86 14.00 -10.45
CA TYR A 210 -16.61 12.71 -11.08
C TYR A 210 -15.81 12.87 -12.38
N ARG A 211 -16.16 13.85 -13.22
CA ARG A 211 -15.42 14.10 -14.47
C ARG A 211 -14.00 14.57 -14.21
N GLU A 212 -13.81 15.48 -13.25
CA GLU A 212 -12.47 15.95 -12.87
C GLU A 212 -11.59 14.80 -12.36
N VAL A 213 -12.15 13.92 -11.52
CA VAL A 213 -11.43 12.80 -10.91
C VAL A 213 -11.04 11.71 -11.93
N LEU A 214 -11.77 11.59 -13.05
CA LEU A 214 -11.37 10.72 -14.17
C LEU A 214 -10.11 11.22 -14.90
N GLU A 215 -9.79 12.51 -14.81
CA GLU A 215 -8.63 13.12 -15.49
C GLU A 215 -7.34 13.10 -14.64
N TYR A 216 -7.45 12.90 -13.32
CA TYR A 216 -6.29 12.85 -12.41
C TYR A 216 -5.55 11.52 -12.47
N GLY A 217 -4.49 11.44 -13.27
CA GLY A 217 -3.73 10.21 -13.46
C GLY A 217 -2.89 9.70 -12.27
N ASP A 218 -2.84 10.39 -11.13
CA ASP A 218 -2.06 10.03 -9.92
C ASP A 218 -2.94 9.77 -8.68
N TRP A 219 -4.26 9.62 -8.85
CA TRP A 219 -5.14 9.50 -7.70
C TRP A 219 -4.80 8.34 -6.77
N PHE A 220 -4.46 7.16 -7.31
CA PHE A 220 -4.13 5.98 -6.48
C PHE A 220 -2.86 6.21 -5.65
N SER A 221 -1.98 7.07 -6.13
CA SER A 221 -0.78 7.46 -5.42
C SER A 221 -1.06 8.31 -4.19
N SER A 222 -2.02 9.23 -4.26
CA SER A 222 -2.50 9.93 -3.07
C SER A 222 -3.16 8.97 -2.05
N LYS A 223 -3.76 7.88 -2.52
CA LYS A 223 -4.40 6.87 -1.69
C LYS A 223 -3.38 5.91 -1.05
N ILE A 224 -2.25 5.62 -1.71
CA ILE A 224 -1.17 4.80 -1.12
C ILE A 224 -0.35 5.57 -0.07
N THR A 225 -0.54 6.88 0.08
CA THR A 225 0.12 7.66 1.15
C THR A 225 -0.78 7.87 2.38
N SER A 226 -2.02 7.38 2.34
CA SER A 226 -3.05 7.67 3.35
C SER A 226 -3.47 6.46 4.18
N LEU A 227 -3.50 6.63 5.51
CA LEU A 227 -4.08 5.70 6.48
C LEU A 227 -5.58 5.94 6.67
N VAL A 228 -6.32 4.84 6.89
CA VAL A 228 -7.77 4.85 7.10
C VAL A 228 -8.14 4.21 8.44
N PHE A 229 -7.74 2.95 8.65
CA PHE A 229 -8.06 2.16 9.86
C PHE A 229 -9.55 2.15 10.21
N LYS A 230 -10.40 1.80 9.24
CA LYS A 230 -11.86 1.70 9.43
C LYS A 230 -12.38 0.30 9.11
N PRO A 231 -13.42 -0.18 9.83
CA PRO A 231 -14.01 -1.47 9.52
C PRO A 231 -14.64 -1.51 8.13
N ILE A 232 -14.52 -2.64 7.44
CA ILE A 232 -15.23 -2.89 6.19
C ILE A 232 -16.63 -3.42 6.52
N GLY A 233 -17.65 -2.75 6.00
CA GLY A 233 -19.05 -3.04 6.24
C GLY A 233 -19.64 -4.03 5.24
N ARG A 234 -20.96 -3.95 5.09
CA ARG A 234 -21.71 -4.81 4.15
C ARG A 234 -21.50 -4.39 2.69
N LYS A 235 -21.76 -5.32 1.77
CA LYS A 235 -21.81 -5.06 0.33
C LYS A 235 -22.96 -4.09 0.00
N VAL A 236 -22.70 -3.18 -0.93
CA VAL A 236 -23.64 -2.15 -1.37
C VAL A 236 -24.26 -2.58 -2.70
N GLU A 237 -25.58 -2.71 -2.73
CA GLU A 237 -26.37 -3.12 -3.91
C GLU A 237 -26.81 -1.90 -4.75
N ASN A 238 -25.92 -0.93 -4.94
CA ASN A 238 -26.19 0.27 -5.73
C ASN A 238 -25.47 0.15 -7.09
N GLU A 239 -26.16 -0.38 -8.10
CA GLU A 239 -25.58 -0.62 -9.43
C GLU A 239 -25.03 0.66 -10.10
N PRO A 240 -25.73 1.82 -10.09
CA PRO A 240 -25.17 3.06 -10.64
C PRO A 240 -23.84 3.46 -9.98
N LEU A 241 -23.76 3.38 -8.65
CA LEU A 241 -22.56 3.73 -7.92
C LEU A 241 -21.41 2.74 -8.18
N LEU A 242 -21.71 1.44 -8.21
CA LEU A 242 -20.74 0.41 -8.57
C LEU A 242 -20.16 0.66 -9.97
N LYS A 243 -21.02 0.97 -10.95
CA LYS A 243 -20.60 1.28 -12.31
C LYS A 243 -19.64 2.48 -12.36
N ARG A 244 -19.94 3.55 -11.62
CA ARG A 244 -19.03 4.71 -11.52
C ARG A 244 -17.71 4.37 -10.86
N ALA A 245 -17.71 3.53 -9.82
CA ALA A 245 -16.47 3.04 -9.21
C ALA A 245 -15.64 2.20 -10.19
N GLU A 246 -16.28 1.36 -11.02
CA GLU A 246 -15.61 0.58 -12.06
C GLU A 246 -15.02 1.47 -13.16
N GLU A 247 -15.80 2.41 -13.70
CA GLU A 247 -15.36 3.39 -14.69
C GLU A 247 -14.18 4.22 -14.15
N PHE A 248 -14.30 4.69 -12.90
CA PHE A 248 -13.23 5.40 -12.22
C PHE A 248 -11.96 4.56 -12.10
N PHE A 249 -12.08 3.32 -11.61
CA PHE A 249 -10.94 2.42 -11.50
C PHE A 249 -10.26 2.22 -12.86
N GLN A 250 -11.04 1.95 -13.92
CA GLN A 250 -10.51 1.74 -15.27
C GLN A 250 -9.83 2.99 -15.85
N ALA A 251 -10.36 4.19 -15.59
CA ALA A 251 -9.72 5.44 -16.01
C ALA A 251 -8.33 5.63 -15.38
N GLN A 252 -8.18 5.24 -14.12
CA GLN A 252 -6.92 5.36 -13.37
C GLN A 252 -5.85 4.38 -13.82
N VAL A 253 -6.24 3.14 -14.13
CA VAL A 253 -5.29 2.05 -14.43
C VAL A 253 -5.09 1.81 -15.93
N GLY A 254 -5.99 2.33 -16.78
CA GLY A 254 -5.98 2.14 -18.23
C GLY A 254 -6.12 0.68 -18.66
N GLU A 255 -5.49 0.28 -19.77
CA GLU A 255 -5.51 -1.10 -20.28
C GLU A 255 -4.99 -2.15 -19.28
N TYR A 256 -4.26 -1.71 -18.24
CA TYR A 256 -3.72 -2.58 -17.19
C TYR A 256 -4.74 -2.94 -16.09
N GLY A 257 -5.99 -2.48 -16.21
CA GLY A 257 -7.10 -2.79 -15.29
C GLY A 257 -7.88 -4.05 -15.59
N ARG A 258 -7.39 -4.87 -16.52
CA ARG A 258 -7.95 -6.16 -16.92
C ARG A 258 -7.05 -7.32 -16.52
#